data_AF-A0A9P0LRI3-F1
#
_entry.id   AF-A0A9P0LRI3-F1
#
_cell.length_a   1.000
_cell.length_b   1.000
_cell.length_c   1.000
_cell.angle_alpha   90.00
_cell.angle_beta   90.00
_cell.angle_gamma   90.00
#
_symmetry.space_group_name_H-M   'P 1'
#
loop_
_entity.id
_entity.type
_entity.pdbx_description
1 polymer ?
#
loop_
_entity_poly.entity_id
_entity_poly.type
_entity_poly.pdbx_seq_one_letter_code
_entity_poly.pdbx_strand_id
1 'polypeptide(L)'
;MAGYAVAPAPFEWSTFTLCALGTGLLSGAANSVNQFHEVPFDSQMSRTKNRVLVCGRLTPLHSMLFAAGTSITGLGILYYGVNGLTASLGLANLILYTSIYTPMKRISILNTWVGSIVGAIPPLMGWSACAGTLGPGAWLMAALLYSWQFPHFNALSWNLRPDYSRAGYRMMAVTEPMLCKKVALRHTVALQAISMLAPVLDTTNWWFLLEVTPLNVYFIYLAYKFYEDASSSTSRKLFRFSLLHLPLMMILFLVNKKKWFVFEKTDNSEEQSL
;
A
#
# COMPACT_ATOMS: atom_id res chain seq x y z
N MET A 1 4.96 -6.11 4.69
CA MET A 1 5.99 -6.59 5.64
C MET A 1 6.27 -5.61 6.77
N ALA A 2 6.28 -4.28 6.55
CA ALA A 2 6.42 -3.32 7.66
C ALA A 2 5.39 -3.55 8.79
N GLY A 3 4.13 -3.88 8.46
CA GLY A 3 3.11 -4.24 9.45
C GLY A 3 3.49 -5.44 10.34
N TYR A 4 4.21 -6.42 9.80
CA TYR A 4 4.73 -7.55 10.58
C TYR A 4 5.83 -7.08 11.54
N ALA A 5 6.77 -6.27 11.03
CA ALA A 5 7.90 -5.79 11.83
C ALA A 5 7.47 -4.84 12.97
N VAL A 6 6.39 -4.06 12.79
CA VAL A 6 5.88 -3.11 13.80
C VAL A 6 4.91 -3.77 14.78
N ALA A 7 4.36 -4.94 14.47
CA ALA A 7 3.43 -5.62 15.37
C ALA A 7 4.08 -5.94 16.75
N PRO A 8 3.34 -5.82 17.86
CA PRO A 8 3.83 -6.03 19.21
C PRO A 8 3.82 -7.54 19.56
N ALA A 9 4.50 -8.35 18.75
CA ALA A 9 4.74 -9.76 19.02
C ALA A 9 6.17 -10.16 18.62
N PRO A 10 6.70 -11.30 19.10
CA PRO A 10 8.01 -11.80 18.72
C PRO A 10 8.13 -11.97 17.20
N PHE A 11 9.31 -11.65 16.67
CA PHE A 11 9.57 -11.80 15.25
C PHE A 11 9.94 -13.25 14.94
N GLU A 12 9.12 -13.93 14.15
CA GLU A 12 9.36 -15.31 13.72
C GLU A 12 9.70 -15.37 12.23
N TRP A 13 10.88 -15.89 11.91
CA TRP A 13 11.37 -15.98 10.53
C TRP A 13 10.51 -16.89 9.64
N SER A 14 10.00 -18.00 10.17
CA SER A 14 9.10 -18.91 9.45
C SER A 14 7.82 -18.18 9.02
N THR A 15 7.10 -17.61 9.97
CA THR A 15 5.83 -16.92 9.75
C THR A 15 6.02 -15.68 8.88
N PHE A 16 7.12 -14.93 9.05
CA PHE A 16 7.48 -13.81 8.19
C PHE A 16 7.69 -14.23 6.74
N THR A 17 8.49 -15.27 6.49
CA THR A 17 8.80 -15.74 5.13
C THR A 17 7.56 -16.31 4.45
N LEU A 18 6.76 -17.12 5.15
CA LEU A 18 5.50 -17.65 4.62
C LEU A 18 4.49 -16.53 4.33
N CYS A 19 4.38 -15.52 5.20
CA CYS A 19 3.55 -14.33 4.96
C CYS A 19 4.00 -13.56 3.71
N ALA A 20 5.31 -13.33 3.57
CA ALA A 20 5.87 -12.64 2.42
C ALA A 20 5.64 -13.41 1.10
N LEU A 21 5.90 -14.72 1.10
CA LEU A 21 5.69 -15.59 -0.06
C LEU A 21 4.22 -15.68 -0.45
N GLY A 22 3.34 -15.97 0.50
CA GLY A 22 1.89 -16.07 0.26
C GLY A 22 1.31 -14.74 -0.26
N THR A 23 1.67 -13.62 0.36
CA THR A 23 1.26 -12.28 -0.10
C THR A 23 1.82 -11.96 -1.49
N GLY A 24 3.07 -12.32 -1.76
CA GLY A 24 3.72 -12.14 -3.06
C GLY A 24 3.02 -12.91 -4.18
N LEU A 25 2.65 -14.17 -3.92
CA LEU A 25 1.88 -14.98 -4.87
C LEU A 25 0.50 -14.39 -5.15
N LEU A 26 -0.23 -13.92 -4.12
CA LEU A 26 -1.52 -13.24 -4.32
C LEU A 26 -1.39 -11.93 -5.09
N SER A 27 -0.32 -11.17 -4.84
CA SER A 27 -0.02 -9.97 -5.62
C SER A 27 0.27 -10.30 -7.08
N GLY A 28 1.02 -11.38 -7.34
CA GLY A 28 1.26 -11.93 -8.68
C GLY A 28 -0.03 -12.32 -9.39
N ALA A 29 -0.93 -13.04 -8.69
CA ALA A 29 -2.24 -13.41 -9.21
C ALA A 29 -3.08 -12.17 -9.58
N ALA A 30 -3.19 -11.21 -8.66
CA ALA A 30 -3.93 -9.96 -8.88
C ALA A 30 -3.40 -9.18 -10.08
N ASN A 31 -2.07 -9.08 -10.22
CA ASN A 31 -1.44 -8.38 -11.34
C ASN A 31 -1.64 -9.12 -12.68
N SER A 32 -1.63 -10.46 -12.67
CA SER A 32 -1.93 -11.26 -13.87
C SER A 32 -3.36 -11.02 -14.35
N VAL A 33 -4.35 -11.08 -13.45
CA VAL A 33 -5.75 -10.81 -13.78
C VAL A 33 -5.96 -9.35 -14.22
N ASN A 34 -5.28 -8.40 -13.57
CA ASN A 34 -5.31 -6.99 -13.99
C ASN A 34 -4.79 -6.81 -15.42
N GLN A 35 -3.63 -7.41 -15.76
CA GLN A 35 -3.10 -7.31 -17.11
C GLN A 35 -4.04 -7.97 -18.13
N PHE A 36 -4.68 -9.09 -17.77
CA PHE A 36 -5.69 -9.72 -18.62
C PHE A 36 -6.87 -8.79 -18.90
N HIS A 37 -7.42 -8.12 -17.89
CA HIS A 37 -8.52 -7.16 -18.09
C HIS A 37 -8.10 -5.90 -18.86
N GLU A 38 -6.85 -5.46 -18.72
CA GLU A 38 -6.38 -4.19 -19.25
C GLU A 38 -5.78 -4.27 -20.66
N VAL A 39 -5.64 -5.46 -21.27
CA VAL A 39 -5.04 -5.64 -22.61
C VAL A 39 -5.45 -4.59 -23.66
N PRO A 40 -6.76 -4.36 -23.95
CA PRO A 40 -7.16 -3.41 -24.99
C PRO A 40 -6.88 -1.95 -24.62
N PHE A 41 -6.71 -1.64 -23.33
CA PHE A 41 -6.44 -0.28 -22.85
C PHE A 41 -4.94 -0.01 -22.75
N ASP A 42 -4.18 -1.02 -22.31
CA ASP A 42 -2.73 -0.95 -22.21
C ASP A 42 -2.07 -0.80 -23.58
N SER A 43 -2.65 -1.38 -24.64
CA SER A 43 -2.18 -1.19 -26.02
C SER A 43 -2.21 0.27 -26.49
N GLN A 44 -3.01 1.12 -25.85
CA GLN A 44 -3.22 2.52 -26.22
C GLN A 44 -2.29 3.49 -25.46
N MET A 45 -1.56 3.01 -24.45
CA MET A 45 -0.70 3.81 -23.58
C MET A 45 0.77 3.53 -23.87
N SER A 46 1.58 4.59 -24.00
CA SER A 46 3.01 4.48 -24.32
C SER A 46 3.78 3.65 -23.30
N ARG A 47 3.37 3.73 -22.02
CA ARG A 47 4.00 3.01 -20.91
C ARG A 47 3.69 1.51 -20.90
N THR A 48 2.51 1.09 -21.36
CA THR A 48 2.03 -0.29 -21.16
C THR A 48 1.80 -1.07 -22.45
N LYS A 49 1.95 -0.45 -23.62
CA LYS A 49 1.88 -1.11 -24.94
C LYS A 49 2.86 -2.26 -25.14
N ASN A 50 3.94 -2.31 -24.34
CA ASN A 50 4.97 -3.36 -24.39
C ASN A 50 4.75 -4.48 -23.34
N ARG A 51 3.60 -4.52 -22.67
CA ARG A 51 3.26 -5.59 -21.72
C ARG A 51 3.14 -6.94 -22.43
N VAL A 52 3.47 -8.02 -21.72
CA VAL A 52 3.58 -9.39 -22.27
C VAL A 52 2.30 -9.84 -22.98
N LEU A 53 1.13 -9.58 -22.40
CA LEU A 53 -0.17 -9.92 -23.00
C LEU A 53 -0.54 -9.03 -24.18
N VAL A 54 -0.16 -7.75 -24.15
CA VAL A 54 -0.42 -6.81 -25.26
C VAL A 54 0.38 -7.20 -26.50
N CYS A 55 1.63 -7.62 -26.31
CA CYS A 55 2.50 -8.08 -27.40
C CYS A 55 2.21 -9.52 -27.86
N GLY A 56 1.24 -10.22 -27.26
CA GLY A 56 0.94 -11.62 -27.60
C GLY A 56 2.05 -12.61 -27.24
N ARG A 57 3.00 -12.24 -26.36
CA ARG A 57 4.10 -13.14 -25.93
C ARG A 57 3.64 -14.23 -24.98
N LEU A 58 2.47 -14.06 -24.36
CA LEU A 58 1.81 -15.05 -23.52
C LEU A 58 0.32 -15.06 -23.87
N THR A 59 -0.30 -16.24 -23.93
CA THR A 59 -1.74 -16.30 -24.22
C THR A 59 -2.57 -15.92 -22.99
N PRO A 60 -3.80 -15.40 -23.18
CA PRO A 60 -4.67 -15.06 -22.06
C PRO A 60 -4.95 -16.26 -21.13
N LEU A 61 -5.07 -17.47 -21.70
CA LEU A 61 -5.26 -18.71 -20.94
C LEU A 61 -4.08 -18.98 -19.99
N HIS A 62 -2.83 -18.89 -20.45
CA HIS A 62 -1.66 -19.11 -19.60
C HIS A 62 -1.60 -18.07 -18.46
N SER A 63 -1.97 -16.82 -18.72
CA SER A 63 -2.06 -15.79 -17.68
C SER A 63 -3.07 -16.13 -16.60
N MET A 64 -4.25 -16.61 -17.00
CA MET A 64 -5.32 -16.98 -16.07
C MET A 64 -4.99 -18.26 -15.30
N LEU A 65 -4.35 -19.25 -15.93
CA LEU A 65 -3.85 -20.44 -15.23
C LEU A 65 -2.77 -20.08 -14.20
N PHE A 66 -1.83 -19.19 -14.56
CA PHE A 66 -0.84 -18.66 -13.61
C PHE A 66 -1.53 -17.95 -12.43
N ALA A 67 -2.54 -17.12 -12.70
CA ALA A 67 -3.29 -16.44 -11.65
C ALA A 67 -4.01 -17.42 -10.73
N ALA A 68 -4.70 -18.42 -11.29
CA ALA A 68 -5.39 -19.44 -10.53
C ALA A 68 -4.41 -20.24 -9.64
N GLY A 69 -3.33 -20.76 -10.22
CA GLY A 69 -2.31 -21.52 -9.50
C GLY A 69 -1.67 -20.71 -8.36
N THR A 70 -1.18 -19.51 -8.66
CA THR A 70 -0.56 -18.65 -7.65
C THR A 70 -1.55 -18.17 -6.58
N SER A 71 -2.83 -17.97 -6.92
CA SER A 71 -3.86 -17.64 -5.92
C SER A 71 -4.14 -18.80 -4.96
N ILE A 72 -4.30 -20.03 -5.47
CA ILE A 72 -4.55 -21.22 -4.65
C ILE A 72 -3.34 -21.50 -3.76
N THR A 73 -2.14 -21.50 -4.33
CA THR A 73 -0.91 -21.74 -3.56
C THR A 73 -0.67 -20.64 -2.54
N GLY A 74 -0.83 -19.37 -2.92
CA GLY A 74 -0.64 -18.22 -2.02
C GLY A 74 -1.62 -18.24 -0.84
N LEU A 75 -2.90 -18.52 -1.10
CA LEU A 75 -3.91 -18.65 -0.03
C LEU A 75 -3.62 -19.86 0.86
N GLY A 76 -3.25 -21.00 0.28
CA GLY A 76 -2.86 -22.19 1.04
C GLY A 76 -1.69 -21.90 2.00
N ILE A 77 -0.64 -21.22 1.51
CA ILE A 77 0.51 -20.82 2.34
C ILE A 77 0.06 -19.91 3.49
N LEU A 78 -0.78 -18.91 3.23
CA LEU A 78 -1.25 -18.01 4.29
C LEU A 78 -2.16 -18.72 5.30
N TYR A 79 -3.05 -19.60 4.84
CA TYR A 79 -4.03 -20.25 5.71
C TYR A 79 -3.38 -21.29 6.62
N TYR A 80 -2.57 -22.18 6.05
CA TYR A 80 -1.94 -23.27 6.79
C TYR A 80 -0.61 -22.86 7.46
N GLY A 81 0.11 -21.90 6.87
CA GLY A 81 1.45 -21.51 7.31
C GLY A 81 1.51 -20.20 8.12
N VAL A 82 0.42 -19.43 8.19
CA VAL A 82 0.40 -18.14 8.92
C VAL A 82 -0.80 -18.07 9.86
N ASN A 83 -2.01 -17.82 9.34
CA ASN A 83 -3.28 -17.91 10.07
C ASN A 83 -4.47 -17.60 9.16
N GLY A 84 -5.67 -18.02 9.60
CA GLY A 84 -6.92 -17.79 8.89
C GLY A 84 -7.23 -16.31 8.63
N LEU A 85 -6.96 -15.43 9.60
CA LEU A 85 -7.23 -13.99 9.47
C LEU A 85 -6.42 -13.35 8.32
N THR A 86 -5.12 -13.64 8.25
CA THR A 86 -4.23 -13.15 7.19
C THR A 86 -4.65 -13.69 5.83
N ALA A 87 -5.04 -14.96 5.76
CA ALA A 87 -5.55 -15.57 4.54
C ALA A 87 -6.87 -14.93 4.07
N SER A 88 -7.82 -14.68 4.98
CA SER A 88 -9.08 -14.00 4.69
C SER A 88 -8.85 -12.57 4.18
N LEU A 89 -7.94 -11.82 4.80
CA LEU A 89 -7.55 -10.49 4.32
C LEU A 89 -6.91 -10.56 2.93
N GLY A 90 -6.06 -11.55 2.68
CA GLY A 90 -5.45 -11.80 1.36
C GLY A 90 -6.48 -12.11 0.28
N LEU A 91 -7.43 -13.00 0.56
CA LEU A 91 -8.52 -13.34 -0.34
C LEU A 91 -9.43 -12.14 -0.63
N ALA A 92 -9.83 -11.42 0.41
CA ALA A 92 -10.63 -10.21 0.27
C ALA A 92 -9.92 -9.16 -0.58
N ASN A 93 -8.61 -8.97 -0.37
CA ASN A 93 -7.82 -8.03 -1.17
C ASN A 93 -7.67 -8.47 -2.63
N LEU A 94 -7.50 -9.77 -2.88
CA LEU A 94 -7.43 -10.32 -4.23
C LEU A 94 -8.73 -10.01 -5.00
N ILE A 95 -9.90 -10.32 -4.41
CA ILE A 95 -11.22 -10.04 -5.00
C ILE A 95 -11.43 -8.54 -5.18
N LEU A 96 -11.09 -7.74 -4.16
CA LEU A 96 -11.22 -6.28 -4.22
C LEU A 96 -10.38 -5.69 -5.35
N TYR A 97 -9.15 -6.17 -5.53
CA TYR A 97 -8.27 -5.71 -6.60
C TYR A 97 -8.83 -6.09 -7.98
N THR A 98 -9.12 -7.36 -8.19
CA THR A 98 -9.38 -7.92 -9.53
C THR A 98 -10.80 -7.63 -10.00
N SER A 99 -11.80 -7.85 -9.14
CA SER A 99 -13.21 -7.77 -9.52
C SER A 99 -13.84 -6.40 -9.31
N ILE A 100 -13.30 -5.59 -8.40
CA ILE A 100 -13.90 -4.29 -8.04
C ILE A 100 -13.03 -3.14 -8.54
N TYR A 101 -11.80 -3.02 -8.03
CA TYR A 101 -10.91 -1.90 -8.34
C TYR A 101 -10.56 -1.83 -9.83
N THR A 102 -10.13 -2.94 -10.43
CA THR A 102 -9.65 -2.96 -11.82
C THR A 102 -10.72 -2.49 -12.82
N PRO A 103 -11.96 -3.03 -12.81
CA PRO A 103 -13.03 -2.53 -13.66
C PRO A 103 -13.44 -1.08 -13.34
N MET A 104 -13.43 -0.70 -12.07
CA MET A 104 -13.86 0.63 -11.62
C MET A 104 -13.03 1.77 -12.21
N LYS A 105 -11.76 1.53 -12.57
CA LYS A 105 -10.91 2.51 -13.29
C LYS A 105 -11.57 3.05 -14.56
N ARG A 106 -12.52 2.32 -15.16
CA ARG A 106 -13.30 2.72 -16.35
C ARG A 106 -14.63 3.39 -16.03
N ILE A 107 -15.16 3.16 -14.84
CA ILE A 107 -16.55 3.48 -14.50
C ILE A 107 -16.62 4.79 -13.71
N SER A 108 -15.73 4.97 -12.73
CA SER A 108 -15.83 6.08 -11.76
C SER A 108 -14.47 6.50 -11.21
N ILE A 109 -14.36 7.78 -10.84
CA ILE A 109 -13.21 8.33 -10.10
C ILE A 109 -13.00 7.64 -8.74
N LEU A 110 -14.05 6.97 -8.21
CA LEU A 110 -13.99 6.22 -6.95
C LEU A 110 -12.95 5.09 -6.97
N ASN A 111 -12.46 4.70 -8.15
CA ASN A 111 -11.36 3.74 -8.29
C ASN A 111 -10.15 4.11 -7.42
N THR A 112 -9.84 5.41 -7.25
CA THR A 112 -8.68 5.82 -6.45
C THR A 112 -8.89 5.55 -4.96
N TRP A 113 -10.10 5.73 -4.44
CA TRP A 113 -10.44 5.42 -3.05
C TRP A 113 -10.45 3.91 -2.81
N VAL A 114 -11.06 3.13 -3.70
CA VAL A 114 -11.09 1.67 -3.60
C VAL A 114 -9.68 1.08 -3.74
N GLY A 115 -8.89 1.60 -4.68
CA GLY A 115 -7.47 1.22 -4.82
C GLY A 115 -6.63 1.59 -3.60
N SER A 116 -7.00 2.65 -2.87
CA SER A 116 -6.34 3.00 -1.61
C SER A 116 -6.67 2.01 -0.49
N ILE A 117 -7.88 1.46 -0.46
CA ILE A 117 -8.24 0.35 0.46
C ILE A 117 -7.41 -0.90 0.13
N VAL A 118 -7.30 -1.24 -1.16
CA VAL A 118 -6.44 -2.34 -1.63
C VAL A 118 -5.00 -2.18 -1.14
N GLY A 119 -4.46 -0.96 -1.18
CA GLY A 119 -3.12 -0.63 -0.67
C GLY A 119 -2.99 -0.63 0.86
N ALA A 120 -4.11 -0.50 1.58
CA ALA A 120 -4.16 -0.44 3.05
C ALA A 120 -4.25 -1.81 3.72
N ILE A 121 -4.70 -2.84 2.99
CA ILE A 121 -4.84 -4.21 3.51
C ILE A 121 -3.48 -4.91 3.76
N PRO A 122 -2.43 -4.79 2.92
CA PRO A 122 -1.17 -5.49 3.15
C PRO A 122 -0.47 -5.19 4.50
N PRO A 123 -0.50 -3.97 5.06
CA PRO A 123 -0.10 -3.73 6.45
C PRO A 123 -0.90 -4.56 7.46
N LEU A 124 -2.23 -4.63 7.31
CA LEU A 124 -3.09 -5.44 8.18
C LEU A 124 -2.71 -6.92 8.10
N MET A 125 -2.48 -7.44 6.89
CA MET A 125 -2.02 -8.81 6.67
C MET A 125 -0.69 -9.07 7.38
N GLY A 126 0.28 -8.15 7.25
CA GLY A 126 1.56 -8.27 7.94
C GLY A 126 1.40 -8.26 9.46
N TRP A 127 0.56 -7.37 9.99
CA TRP A 127 0.31 -7.28 11.41
C TRP A 127 -0.40 -8.52 11.95
N SER A 128 -1.47 -8.98 11.30
CA SER A 128 -2.20 -10.19 11.69
C SER A 128 -1.33 -11.44 11.57
N ALA A 129 -0.37 -11.46 10.64
CA ALA A 129 0.58 -12.55 10.51
C ALA A 129 1.52 -12.67 11.72
N CYS A 130 1.89 -11.55 12.35
CA CYS A 130 2.77 -11.56 13.53
C CYS A 130 1.98 -11.67 14.84
N ALA A 131 0.91 -10.88 15.01
CA ALA A 131 0.17 -10.77 16.26
C ALA A 131 -1.11 -11.63 16.34
N GLY A 132 -1.50 -12.31 15.26
CA GLY A 132 -2.74 -13.10 15.19
C GLY A 132 -4.05 -12.31 15.25
N THR A 133 -3.99 -11.00 15.49
CA THR A 133 -5.13 -10.10 15.72
C THR A 133 -4.91 -8.75 15.04
N LEU A 134 -5.95 -7.90 14.97
CA LEU A 134 -5.86 -6.53 14.46
C LEU A 134 -5.97 -5.53 15.61
N GLY A 135 -4.82 -5.05 16.09
CA GLY A 135 -4.77 -4.00 17.11
C GLY A 135 -4.85 -2.58 16.53
N PRO A 136 -4.89 -1.54 17.39
CA PRO A 136 -4.93 -0.13 16.96
C PRO A 136 -3.77 0.25 16.01
N GLY A 137 -2.56 -0.25 16.27
CA GLY A 137 -1.41 0.01 15.40
C GLY A 137 -1.53 -0.61 14.00
N ALA A 138 -2.27 -1.71 13.83
CA ALA A 138 -2.55 -2.29 12.51
C ALA A 138 -3.38 -1.32 11.66
N TRP A 139 -4.46 -0.79 12.26
CA TRP A 139 -5.34 0.17 11.62
C TRP A 139 -4.65 1.51 11.37
N LEU A 140 -3.76 1.94 12.28
CA LEU A 140 -2.91 3.11 12.08
C LEU A 140 -2.04 2.97 10.82
N MET A 141 -1.33 1.84 10.66
CA MET A 141 -0.48 1.60 9.48
C MET A 141 -1.31 1.49 8.20
N ALA A 142 -2.49 0.87 8.28
CA ALA A 142 -3.43 0.81 7.18
C ALA A 142 -3.91 2.22 6.77
N ALA A 143 -4.27 3.07 7.75
CA ALA A 143 -4.70 4.45 7.51
C ALA A 143 -3.58 5.33 6.93
N LEU A 144 -2.33 5.12 7.37
CA LEU A 144 -1.15 5.76 6.80
C LEU A 144 -0.97 5.37 5.33
N LEU A 145 -0.95 4.07 5.01
CA LEU A 145 -0.81 3.64 3.61
C LEU A 145 -1.99 4.12 2.77
N TYR A 146 -3.22 4.03 3.29
CA TYR A 146 -4.42 4.53 2.63
C TYR A 146 -4.25 6.00 2.23
N SER A 147 -3.87 6.87 3.18
CA SER A 147 -3.70 8.29 2.91
C SER A 147 -2.51 8.57 2.00
N TRP A 148 -1.41 7.83 2.15
CA TRP A 148 -0.22 7.99 1.32
C TRP A 148 -0.46 7.71 -0.17
N GLN A 149 -1.39 6.80 -0.52
CA GLN A 149 -1.69 6.49 -1.92
C GLN A 149 -2.15 7.73 -2.71
N PHE A 150 -2.89 8.65 -2.09
CA PHE A 150 -3.48 9.80 -2.79
C PHE A 150 -2.45 10.78 -3.35
N PRO A 151 -1.54 11.40 -2.57
CA PRO A 151 -0.53 12.29 -3.13
C PRO A 151 0.41 11.56 -4.09
N HIS A 152 0.68 10.26 -3.88
CA HIS A 152 1.48 9.45 -4.78
C HIS A 152 0.80 9.26 -6.15
N PHE A 153 -0.41 8.70 -6.17
CA PHE A 153 -1.13 8.36 -7.39
C PHE A 153 -1.67 9.59 -8.13
N ASN A 154 -2.15 10.61 -7.41
CA ASN A 154 -2.64 11.84 -8.04
C ASN A 154 -1.51 12.60 -8.74
N ALA A 155 -0.31 12.62 -8.15
CA ALA A 155 0.87 13.22 -8.78
C ALA A 155 1.34 12.43 -10.01
N LEU A 156 1.35 11.09 -9.93
CA LEU A 156 1.68 10.22 -11.07
C LEU A 156 0.69 10.42 -12.22
N SER A 157 -0.60 10.33 -11.91
CA SER A 157 -1.66 10.34 -12.91
C SER A 157 -1.78 11.68 -13.63
N TRP A 158 -1.32 12.77 -13.02
CA TRP A 158 -1.26 14.09 -13.65
C TRP A 158 -0.43 14.09 -14.94
N ASN A 159 0.76 13.46 -14.92
CA ASN A 159 1.62 13.39 -16.11
C ASN A 159 1.14 12.36 -17.14
N LEU A 160 0.28 11.43 -16.73
CA LEU A 160 -0.27 10.37 -17.58
C LEU A 160 -1.66 10.69 -18.13
N ARG A 161 -2.17 11.91 -17.90
CA ARG A 161 -3.50 12.35 -18.36
C ARG A 161 -3.77 12.11 -19.84
N PRO A 162 -2.87 12.45 -20.78
CA PRO A 162 -3.16 12.26 -22.20
C PRO A 162 -3.37 10.78 -22.54
N ASP A 163 -2.52 9.91 -21.99
CA ASP A 163 -2.60 8.45 -22.18
C ASP A 163 -3.85 7.87 -21.51
N TYR A 164 -4.19 8.31 -20.29
CA TYR A 164 -5.41 7.87 -19.61
C TYR A 164 -6.67 8.31 -20.35
N SER A 165 -6.70 9.54 -20.85
CA SER A 165 -7.83 10.05 -21.64
C SER A 165 -7.97 9.28 -22.94
N ARG A 166 -6.87 8.98 -23.64
CA ARG A 166 -6.89 8.21 -24.88
C ARG A 166 -7.41 6.79 -24.66
N ALA A 167 -6.91 6.12 -23.64
CA ALA A 167 -7.36 4.78 -23.30
C ALA A 167 -8.82 4.78 -22.83
N GLY A 168 -9.34 5.90 -22.30
CA GLY A 168 -10.72 6.10 -21.81
C GLY A 168 -10.89 5.86 -20.30
N TYR A 169 -9.81 5.98 -19.52
CA TYR A 169 -9.84 5.82 -18.07
C TYR A 169 -10.48 7.04 -17.39
N ARG A 170 -11.31 6.78 -16.37
CA ARG A 170 -11.97 7.81 -15.55
C ARG A 170 -11.15 8.12 -14.30
N MET A 171 -9.91 8.55 -14.51
CA MET A 171 -9.03 8.97 -13.42
C MET A 171 -9.42 10.36 -12.93
N MET A 172 -9.29 10.61 -11.62
CA MET A 172 -9.54 11.92 -11.04
C MET A 172 -8.73 13.02 -11.72
N ALA A 173 -7.48 12.73 -12.11
CA ALA A 173 -6.69 13.66 -12.89
C ALA A 173 -7.38 14.02 -14.22
N VAL A 174 -8.02 13.10 -14.93
CA VAL A 174 -8.63 13.41 -16.24
C VAL A 174 -9.96 14.14 -16.07
N THR A 175 -10.88 13.61 -15.27
CA THR A 175 -12.27 14.10 -15.20
C THR A 175 -12.47 15.19 -14.15
N GLU A 176 -11.71 15.17 -13.05
CA GLU A 176 -11.89 16.04 -11.88
C GLU A 176 -10.55 16.68 -11.44
N PRO A 177 -9.94 17.51 -12.30
CA PRO A 177 -8.58 18.03 -12.12
C PRO A 177 -8.40 18.78 -10.78
N MET A 178 -9.39 19.57 -10.37
CA MET A 178 -9.32 20.33 -9.13
C MET A 178 -9.43 19.44 -7.90
N LEU A 179 -10.27 18.40 -7.96
CA LEU A 179 -10.39 17.41 -6.90
C LEU A 179 -9.08 16.64 -6.74
N CYS A 180 -8.43 16.28 -7.85
CA CYS A 180 -7.12 15.59 -7.85
C CYS A 180 -6.07 16.33 -7.01
N LYS A 181 -5.96 17.64 -7.21
CA LYS A 181 -5.06 18.52 -6.45
C LYS A 181 -5.46 18.64 -4.98
N LYS A 182 -6.75 18.90 -4.71
CA LYS A 182 -7.28 19.06 -3.35
C LYS A 182 -7.10 17.80 -2.52
N VAL A 183 -7.42 16.64 -3.08
CA VAL A 183 -7.32 15.34 -2.41
C VAL A 183 -5.85 15.01 -2.11
N ALA A 184 -4.93 15.27 -3.04
CA ALA A 184 -3.49 15.09 -2.79
C ALA A 184 -3.03 15.89 -1.57
N LEU A 185 -3.36 17.19 -1.50
CA LEU A 185 -3.00 18.04 -0.37
C LEU A 185 -3.68 17.59 0.94
N ARG A 186 -5.00 17.34 0.92
CA ARG A 186 -5.76 16.90 2.10
C ARG A 186 -5.17 15.64 2.71
N HIS A 187 -4.79 14.66 1.90
CA HIS A 187 -4.22 13.42 2.43
C HIS A 187 -2.77 13.55 2.91
N THR A 188 -1.98 14.51 2.42
CA THR A 188 -0.69 14.83 3.08
C THR A 188 -0.86 15.46 4.45
N VAL A 189 -1.88 16.31 4.64
CA VAL A 189 -2.22 16.85 5.96
C VAL A 189 -2.78 15.76 6.87
N ALA A 190 -3.65 14.89 6.34
CA ALA A 190 -4.16 13.74 7.07
C ALA A 190 -3.04 12.78 7.49
N LEU A 191 -2.02 12.57 6.64
CA LEU A 191 -0.84 11.79 7.00
C LEU A 191 -0.16 12.33 8.25
N GLN A 192 0.05 13.65 8.36
CA GLN A 192 0.61 14.25 9.57
C GLN A 192 -0.27 14.01 10.79
N ALA A 193 -1.58 14.21 10.67
CA ALA A 193 -2.52 13.98 11.76
C ALA A 193 -2.53 12.51 12.20
N ILE A 194 -2.51 11.57 11.26
CA ILE A 194 -2.44 10.13 11.54
C ILE A 194 -1.10 9.79 12.20
N SER A 195 0.02 10.34 11.73
CA SER A 195 1.33 10.14 12.37
C SER A 195 1.35 10.62 13.83
N MET A 196 0.62 11.68 14.18
CA MET A 196 0.48 12.16 15.57
C MET A 196 -0.25 11.16 16.48
N LEU A 197 -1.11 10.29 15.93
CA LEU A 197 -1.79 9.26 16.69
C LEU A 197 -0.88 8.07 17.02
N ALA A 198 0.27 7.91 16.36
CA ALA A 198 1.18 6.80 16.58
C ALA A 198 1.69 6.65 18.03
N PRO A 199 2.21 7.71 18.68
CA PRO A 199 2.57 7.64 20.10
C PRO A 199 1.37 7.55 21.03
N VAL A 200 0.23 8.16 20.66
CA VAL A 200 -1.01 8.13 21.47
C VAL A 200 -1.58 6.71 21.55
N LEU A 201 -1.47 5.93 20.47
CA LEU A 201 -1.90 4.54 20.39
C LEU A 201 -0.80 3.55 20.83
N ASP A 202 0.24 4.02 21.54
CA ASP A 202 1.36 3.22 22.02
C ASP A 202 2.08 2.39 20.94
N THR A 203 1.98 2.79 19.67
CA THR A 203 2.65 2.08 18.57
C THR A 203 4.12 2.48 18.45
N THR A 204 4.42 3.76 18.70
CA THR A 204 5.78 4.32 18.71
C THR A 204 6.05 5.09 20.00
N ASN A 205 7.30 5.47 20.26
CA ASN A 205 7.64 6.49 21.25
C ASN A 205 7.27 7.91 20.76
N TRP A 206 7.42 8.92 21.62
CA TRP A 206 7.16 10.33 21.26
C TRP A 206 8.24 10.96 20.37
N TRP A 207 9.47 10.43 20.35
CA TRP A 207 10.55 10.88 19.46
C TRP A 207 10.19 10.71 17.99
N PHE A 208 9.43 9.66 17.66
CA PHE A 208 8.84 9.46 16.34
C PHE A 208 8.16 10.72 15.80
N LEU A 209 7.40 11.43 16.63
CA LEU A 209 6.67 12.61 16.19
C LEU A 209 7.63 13.73 15.77
N LEU A 210 8.72 13.91 16.52
CA LEU A 210 9.74 14.90 16.22
C LEU A 210 10.47 14.59 14.90
N GLU A 211 10.77 13.31 14.65
CA GLU A 211 11.49 12.87 13.45
C GLU A 211 10.62 12.83 12.20
N VAL A 212 9.36 12.42 12.33
CA VAL A 212 8.43 12.28 11.20
C VAL A 212 7.87 13.62 10.74
N THR A 213 7.76 14.60 11.64
CA THR A 213 7.13 15.89 11.33
C THR A 213 7.85 16.65 10.21
N PRO A 214 9.19 16.83 10.21
CA PRO A 214 9.91 17.45 9.09
C PRO A 214 9.65 16.76 7.75
N LEU A 215 9.62 15.42 7.76
CA LEU A 215 9.38 14.60 6.57
C LEU A 215 7.97 14.84 5.99
N ASN A 216 6.96 14.89 6.85
CA ASN A 216 5.57 15.14 6.48
C ASN A 216 5.32 16.61 6.11
N VAL A 217 5.90 17.57 6.82
CA VAL A 217 5.79 19.01 6.51
C VAL A 217 6.36 19.29 5.12
N TYR A 218 7.50 18.71 4.78
CA TYR A 218 8.04 18.84 3.43
C TYR A 218 7.14 18.16 2.37
N PHE A 219 6.50 17.03 2.71
CA PHE A 219 5.52 16.40 1.82
C PHE A 219 4.31 17.31 1.55
N ILE A 220 3.77 17.92 2.62
CA ILE A 220 2.66 18.89 2.57
C ILE A 220 3.07 20.10 1.73
N TYR A 221 4.29 20.61 1.91
CA TYR A 221 4.81 21.72 1.10
C TYR A 221 4.84 21.39 -0.40
N LEU A 222 5.32 20.20 -0.78
CA LEU A 222 5.30 19.77 -2.18
C LEU A 222 3.87 19.59 -2.71
N ALA A 223 2.95 19.07 -1.89
CA ALA A 223 1.55 18.93 -2.25
C ALA A 223 0.86 20.28 -2.41
N TYR A 224 1.21 21.26 -1.58
CA TYR A 224 0.75 22.64 -1.69
C TYR A 224 1.25 23.31 -2.98
N LYS A 225 2.54 23.14 -3.32
CA LYS A 225 3.09 23.62 -4.59
C LYS A 225 2.40 23.01 -5.80
N PHE A 226 2.05 21.72 -5.74
CA PHE A 226 1.25 21.06 -6.78
C PHE A 226 -0.20 21.55 -6.81
N TYR A 227 -0.77 21.91 -5.66
CA TYR A 227 -2.13 22.45 -5.56
C TYR A 227 -2.25 23.83 -6.23
N GLU A 228 -1.30 24.72 -5.94
CA GLU A 228 -1.16 26.06 -6.50
C GLU A 228 -0.85 26.01 -8.01
N ASP A 229 0.29 25.42 -8.39
CA ASP A 229 0.71 25.28 -9.79
C ASP A 229 0.88 23.82 -10.17
N ALA A 230 -0.11 23.29 -10.88
CA ALA A 230 -0.14 21.89 -11.28
C ALA A 230 0.53 21.68 -12.64
N SER A 231 1.84 21.89 -12.66
CA SER A 231 2.71 21.66 -13.80
C SER A 231 3.30 20.23 -13.80
N SER A 232 3.90 19.83 -14.93
CA SER A 232 4.63 18.56 -15.01
C SER A 232 5.83 18.50 -14.04
N SER A 233 6.38 19.65 -13.66
CA SER A 233 7.50 19.75 -12.73
C SER A 233 7.05 19.49 -11.28
N THR A 234 6.01 20.17 -10.82
CA THR A 234 5.51 20.04 -9.43
C THR A 234 4.96 18.64 -9.17
N SER A 235 4.19 18.07 -10.11
CA SER A 235 3.71 16.69 -10.04
C SER A 235 4.84 15.66 -10.00
N ARG A 236 5.89 15.80 -10.83
CA ARG A 236 7.05 14.89 -10.77
C ARG A 236 7.83 14.99 -9.46
N LYS A 237 8.00 16.20 -8.91
CA LYS A 237 8.65 16.39 -7.59
C LYS A 237 7.85 15.71 -6.49
N LEU A 238 6.52 15.93 -6.45
CA LEU A 238 5.63 15.31 -5.47
C LEU A 238 5.64 13.78 -5.58
N PHE A 239 5.53 13.24 -6.79
CA PHE A 239 5.60 11.80 -7.04
C PHE A 239 6.95 11.20 -6.59
N ARG A 240 8.08 11.78 -7.01
CA ARG A 240 9.41 11.28 -6.62
C ARG A 240 9.62 11.33 -5.12
N PHE A 241 9.21 12.41 -4.47
CA PHE A 241 9.33 12.51 -3.03
C PHE A 241 8.44 11.49 -2.32
N SER A 242 7.23 11.20 -2.81
CA SER A 242 6.38 10.16 -2.21
C SER A 242 7.06 8.78 -2.19
N LEU A 243 7.84 8.43 -3.23
CA LEU A 243 8.62 7.19 -3.29
C LEU A 243 9.71 7.11 -2.22
N LEU A 244 10.31 8.25 -1.85
CA LEU A 244 11.30 8.34 -0.76
C LEU A 244 10.62 8.39 0.61
N HIS A 245 9.52 9.13 0.71
CA HIS A 245 8.76 9.36 1.94
C HIS A 245 8.31 8.04 2.57
N LEU A 246 7.77 7.11 1.78
CA LEU A 246 7.22 5.88 2.32
C LEU A 246 8.29 4.97 2.99
N PRO A 247 9.41 4.61 2.33
CA PRO A 247 10.48 3.86 2.97
C PRO A 247 11.02 4.55 4.23
N LEU A 248 11.25 5.87 4.19
CA LEU A 248 11.72 6.62 5.36
C LEU A 248 10.71 6.57 6.51
N MET A 249 9.43 6.78 6.22
CA MET A 249 8.35 6.65 7.19
C MET A 249 8.34 5.25 7.83
N MET A 250 8.47 4.18 7.03
CA MET A 250 8.51 2.81 7.56
C MET A 250 9.75 2.56 8.44
N ILE A 251 10.91 3.12 8.08
CA ILE A 251 12.13 3.04 8.90
C ILE A 251 11.93 3.77 10.24
N LEU A 252 11.38 4.99 10.23
CA LEU A 252 11.11 5.75 11.44
C LEU A 252 10.14 5.01 12.38
N PHE A 253 9.11 4.37 11.82
CA PHE A 253 8.20 3.51 12.59
C PHE A 253 8.93 2.34 13.25
N LEU A 254 9.85 1.69 12.53
CA LEU A 254 10.60 0.56 13.05
C LEU A 254 11.56 1.01 14.16
N VAL A 255 12.36 2.04 13.92
CA VAL A 255 13.35 2.57 14.88
C VAL A 255 12.67 3.02 16.18
N ASN A 256 11.52 3.67 16.08
CA ASN A 256 10.79 4.20 17.23
C ASN A 256 9.74 3.23 17.79
N LYS A 257 9.74 1.97 17.38
CA LYS A 257 8.83 0.95 17.90
C LYS A 257 9.02 0.83 19.42
N LYS A 258 7.91 0.88 20.16
CA LYS A 258 7.95 0.88 21.64
C LYS A 258 8.28 -0.48 22.24
N LYS A 259 7.77 -1.57 21.66
CA LYS A 259 7.98 -2.95 22.14
C LYS A 259 8.97 -3.69 21.25
N TRP A 260 10.20 -3.83 21.72
CA TRP A 260 11.20 -4.71 21.13
C TRP A 260 11.32 -5.97 21.98
N PHE A 261 10.69 -7.07 21.54
CA PHE A 261 10.78 -8.38 22.22
C PHE A 261 12.18 -9.01 22.20
N VAL A 262 13.17 -8.36 21.57
CA VAL A 262 14.58 -8.77 21.63
C VAL A 262 15.18 -8.53 23.03
N PHE A 263 14.62 -7.59 23.81
CA PHE A 263 15.19 -7.17 25.11
C PHE A 263 14.38 -7.63 26.34
N GLU A 264 13.21 -8.26 26.16
CA GLU A 264 12.32 -8.63 27.27
C GLU A 264 12.74 -9.92 27.99
N LYS A 265 13.82 -10.58 27.54
CA LYS A 265 14.30 -11.82 28.15
C LYS A 265 15.21 -11.60 29.38
N THR A 266 15.45 -10.35 29.79
CA THR A 266 16.42 -10.03 30.85
C THR A 266 15.77 -9.61 32.19
N ASP A 267 14.55 -9.05 32.19
CA ASP A 267 13.94 -8.56 33.44
C ASP A 267 13.19 -9.64 34.25
N ASN A 268 12.64 -10.66 33.60
CA ASN A 268 11.87 -11.70 34.31
C ASN A 268 12.74 -12.69 35.12
N SER A 269 14.06 -12.66 34.98
CA SER A 269 14.96 -13.51 35.78
C SER A 269 15.38 -12.89 37.11
N GLU A 270 15.24 -11.58 37.30
CA GLU A 270 15.58 -10.92 38.58
C GLU A 270 14.39 -10.87 39.55
N GLU A 271 13.16 -10.73 39.05
CA GLU A 271 11.94 -10.71 39.89
C GLU A 271 11.52 -12.08 40.47
N GLN A 272 12.07 -13.20 39.98
CA GLN A 272 11.86 -14.52 40.58
C GLN A 272 12.92 -14.90 41.63
N SER A 273 13.82 -13.96 41.99
CA SER A 273 14.90 -14.19 42.96
C SER A 273 14.81 -13.32 44.22
N LEU A 274 13.65 -12.68 44.48
CA LEU A 274 13.36 -11.95 45.70
C LEU A 274 12.11 -12.50 46.41
#